data_AF-A0A9J8B3K0-F1
#
_entry.id   AF-A0A9J8B3K0-F1
#
_cell.length_a   1.000
_cell.length_b   1.000
_cell.length_c   1.000
_cell.angle_alpha   90.00
_cell.angle_beta   90.00
_cell.angle_gamma   90.00
#
_symmetry.space_group_name_H-M   'P 1'
#
loop_
_entity.id
_entity.type
_entity.pdbx_description
1 polymer ?
#
loop_
_entity_poly.entity_id
_entity_poly.type
_entity_poly.pdbx_seq_one_letter_code
_entity_poly.pdbx_strand_id
1 'polypeptide(L)'
;MMRHSTMLQTAGCLRHVATVEEKREIVSDYLQWYIIDRNSSVIDRFREGLSTLEFLTALQQHPTLLAPALCHSEKQLPAFDLEILFKPDLSPSGSNRRLKESQTMGYWADYLLDCEEGQAAVSVEDILMFATGLSSLPPSGLEPLPQIQFLDDSAFPMANTCTNSLKLPLLDSCTLFKSQMDF
;
A
#
# COMPACT_ATOMS: atom_id res chain seq x y z
N MET A 1 9.02 36.76 -18.39
CA MET A 1 9.89 35.56 -18.40
C MET A 1 11.10 35.85 -19.26
N MET A 2 12.31 35.85 -18.69
CA MET A 2 13.55 35.91 -19.47
C MET A 2 13.68 34.61 -20.28
N ARG A 3 13.81 34.73 -21.60
CA ARG A 3 13.69 33.62 -22.56
C ARG A 3 14.82 32.57 -22.51
N HIS A 4 15.85 32.77 -21.67
CA HIS A 4 17.04 31.90 -21.61
C HIS A 4 17.64 31.76 -20.19
N SER A 5 16.81 31.81 -19.14
CA SER A 5 17.30 31.63 -17.77
C SER A 5 17.49 30.15 -17.44
N THR A 6 18.65 29.79 -16.88
CA THR A 6 18.87 28.45 -16.32
C THR A 6 18.01 28.25 -15.07
N MET A 7 17.79 26.99 -14.66
CA MET A 7 17.05 26.72 -13.41
C MET A 7 17.77 27.30 -12.18
N LEU A 8 19.11 27.29 -12.16
CA LEU A 8 19.90 27.94 -11.10
C LEU A 8 19.73 29.46 -11.07
N GLN A 9 19.63 30.10 -12.24
CA GLN A 9 19.36 31.54 -12.32
C GLN A 9 17.94 31.87 -11.86
N THR A 10 16.96 31.05 -12.23
CA THR A 10 15.56 31.22 -11.82
C THR A 10 15.40 31.04 -10.31
N ALA A 11 16.16 30.12 -9.73
CA ALA A 11 16.22 29.89 -8.29
C ALA A 11 17.03 30.95 -7.51
N GLY A 12 17.73 31.86 -8.19
CA GLY A 12 18.62 32.81 -7.54
C GLY A 12 19.91 32.20 -6.97
N CYS A 13 20.22 30.94 -7.33
CA CYS A 13 21.38 30.20 -6.82
C CYS A 13 22.68 30.46 -7.62
N LEU A 14 22.61 31.25 -8.69
CA LEU A 14 23.80 31.60 -9.47
C LEU A 14 24.66 32.61 -8.70
N ARG A 15 25.78 32.15 -8.14
CA ARG A 15 26.76 32.97 -7.39
C ARG A 15 28.19 32.66 -7.80
N HIS A 16 29.13 33.52 -7.40
CA HIS A 16 30.56 33.20 -7.50
C HIS A 16 30.87 32.01 -6.60
N VAL A 17 31.65 31.06 -7.11
CA VAL A 17 32.04 29.84 -6.42
C VAL A 17 33.55 29.86 -6.25
N ALA A 18 34.04 30.07 -5.03
CA ALA A 18 35.46 30.20 -4.76
C ALA A 18 36.14 28.85 -4.52
N THR A 19 35.37 27.88 -4.00
CA THR A 19 35.84 26.53 -3.64
C THR A 19 34.86 25.45 -4.09
N VAL A 20 35.31 24.21 -4.26
CA VAL A 20 34.45 23.09 -4.68
C VAL A 20 33.45 22.70 -3.58
N GLU A 21 33.79 22.99 -2.33
CA GLU A 21 33.02 22.70 -1.14
C GLU A 21 31.67 23.44 -1.11
N GLU A 22 31.63 24.66 -1.69
CA GLU A 22 30.42 25.50 -1.83
C GLU A 22 29.32 24.88 -2.70
N LYS A 23 29.64 23.81 -3.46
CA LYS A 23 28.64 23.06 -4.23
C LYS A 23 27.47 22.57 -3.36
N ARG A 24 27.73 22.24 -2.09
CA ARG A 24 26.69 21.74 -1.17
C ARG A 24 25.66 22.82 -0.86
N GLU A 25 26.10 24.06 -0.68
CA GLU A 25 25.21 25.20 -0.43
C GLU A 25 24.38 25.52 -1.67
N ILE A 26 24.99 25.50 -2.87
CA ILE A 26 24.26 25.76 -4.12
C ILE A 26 23.17 24.70 -4.33
N VAL A 27 23.49 23.43 -4.07
CA VAL A 27 22.51 22.34 -4.13
C VAL A 27 21.43 22.53 -3.07
N SER A 28 21.79 22.87 -1.84
CA SER A 28 20.83 23.11 -0.76
C SER A 28 19.86 24.24 -1.09
N ASP A 29 20.37 25.39 -1.55
CA ASP A 29 19.55 26.55 -1.93
C ASP A 29 18.64 26.22 -3.11
N TYR A 30 19.16 25.48 -4.09
CA TYR A 30 18.37 25.06 -5.23
C TYR A 30 17.25 24.10 -4.83
N LEU A 31 17.52 23.14 -3.93
CA LEU A 31 16.51 22.21 -3.42
C LEU A 31 15.45 22.94 -2.58
N GLN A 32 15.85 23.89 -1.74
CA GLN A 32 14.93 24.75 -0.98
C GLN A 32 14.00 25.50 -1.93
N TRP A 33 14.55 26.14 -2.96
CA TRP A 33 13.74 26.83 -3.96
C TRP A 33 12.83 25.87 -4.75
N TYR A 34 13.38 24.74 -5.21
CA TYR A 34 12.68 23.82 -6.10
C TYR A 34 11.55 23.06 -5.40
N ILE A 35 11.74 22.69 -4.13
CA ILE A 35 10.76 21.90 -3.39
C ILE A 35 9.79 22.84 -2.65
N ILE A 36 10.29 23.88 -1.99
CA ILE A 36 9.51 24.73 -1.10
C ILE A 36 9.12 26.04 -1.78
N ASP A 37 10.09 26.90 -2.11
CA ASP A 37 9.79 28.32 -2.39
C ASP A 37 8.93 28.49 -3.65
N ARG A 38 9.21 27.73 -4.72
CA ARG A 38 8.42 27.76 -5.95
C ARG A 38 7.00 27.22 -5.78
N ASN A 39 6.76 26.41 -4.75
CA ASN A 39 5.46 25.83 -4.42
C ASN A 39 4.81 26.52 -3.21
N SER A 40 5.40 27.60 -2.68
CA SER A 40 4.98 28.30 -1.46
C SER A 40 3.48 28.57 -1.42
N SER A 41 2.92 29.16 -2.47
CA SER A 41 1.47 29.43 -2.55
C SER A 41 0.57 28.19 -2.40
N VAL A 42 1.00 27.02 -2.92
CA VAL A 42 0.26 25.76 -2.79
C VAL A 42 0.41 25.20 -1.39
N ILE A 43 1.62 25.28 -0.83
CA ILE A 43 1.93 24.84 0.54
C ILE A 43 1.14 25.68 1.55
N ASP A 44 1.08 27.00 1.38
CA ASP A 44 0.34 27.92 2.25
C ASP A 44 -1.16 27.62 2.22
N ARG A 45 -1.74 27.44 1.03
CA ARG A 45 -3.15 27.05 0.89
C ARG A 45 -3.45 25.68 1.49
N PHE A 46 -2.53 24.73 1.34
CA PHE A 46 -2.66 23.42 1.98
C PHE A 46 -2.63 23.54 3.50
N ARG A 47 -1.71 24.35 4.04
CA ARG A 47 -1.62 24.66 5.47
C ARG A 47 -2.90 25.33 6.00
N GLU A 48 -3.46 26.30 5.27
CA GLU A 48 -4.73 26.94 5.60
C GLU A 48 -5.88 25.92 5.64
N GLY A 49 -5.94 25.03 4.64
CA GLY A 49 -6.90 23.93 4.61
C GLY A 49 -6.80 23.01 5.83
N LEU A 50 -5.59 22.55 6.17
CA LEU A 50 -5.36 21.73 7.37
C LEU A 50 -5.68 22.49 8.68
N SER A 51 -5.58 23.82 8.68
CA SER A 51 -5.89 24.64 9.85
C SER A 51 -7.40 24.80 10.08
N THR A 52 -8.23 24.55 9.07
CA THR A 52 -9.69 24.84 9.11
C THR A 52 -10.44 24.09 10.22
N LEU A 53 -9.97 22.89 10.57
CA LEU A 53 -10.54 22.05 11.64
C LEU A 53 -9.51 21.76 12.75
N GLU A 54 -8.54 22.66 12.95
CA GLU A 54 -7.43 22.51 13.92
C GLU A 54 -6.53 21.29 13.69
N PHE A 55 -6.67 20.60 12.55
CA PHE A 55 -5.90 19.40 12.25
C PHE A 55 -4.39 19.70 12.13
N LEU A 56 -4.01 20.87 11.60
CA LEU A 56 -2.61 21.31 11.60
C LEU A 56 -2.04 21.43 13.03
N THR A 57 -2.81 21.95 13.97
CA THR A 57 -2.40 22.05 15.39
C THR A 57 -2.18 20.66 15.97
N ALA A 58 -3.11 19.73 15.73
CA ALA A 58 -2.99 18.34 16.15
C ALA A 58 -1.74 17.66 15.55
N LEU A 59 -1.44 17.91 14.27
CA LEU A 59 -0.24 17.41 13.59
C LEU A 59 1.05 17.88 14.27
N GLN A 60 1.11 19.15 14.65
CA GLN A 60 2.29 19.74 15.30
C GLN A 60 2.46 19.25 16.74
N GLN A 61 1.36 19.02 17.46
CA GLN A 61 1.40 18.53 18.84
C GLN A 61 1.66 17.03 18.94
N HIS A 62 1.21 16.24 17.96
CA HIS A 62 1.26 14.78 17.99
C HIS A 62 1.85 14.15 16.71
N PRO A 63 3.04 14.60 16.24
CA PRO A 63 3.59 14.15 14.97
C PRO A 63 3.91 12.65 14.95
N THR A 64 4.38 12.09 16.06
CA THR A 64 4.70 10.66 16.18
C THR A 64 3.47 9.75 16.12
N LEU A 65 2.32 10.23 16.61
CA LEU A 65 1.07 9.49 16.58
C LEU A 65 0.42 9.52 15.19
N LEU A 66 0.55 10.64 14.48
CA LEU A 66 -0.10 10.86 13.19
C LEU A 66 0.77 10.44 11.99
N ALA A 67 2.10 10.41 12.12
CA ALA A 67 3.00 9.99 11.06
C ALA A 67 2.67 8.59 10.49
N PRO A 68 2.39 7.55 11.30
CA PRO A 68 2.00 6.25 10.76
C PRO A 68 0.71 6.25 9.94
N ALA A 69 -0.16 7.26 10.13
CA ALA A 69 -1.43 7.38 9.42
C ALA A 69 -1.35 8.22 8.15
N LEU A 70 -0.37 9.12 8.07
CA LEU A 70 -0.27 10.14 7.00
C LEU A 70 0.97 9.97 6.13
N CYS A 71 1.98 9.26 6.62
CA CYS A 71 3.22 8.98 5.92
C CYS A 71 3.30 7.49 5.62
N HIS A 72 3.92 7.17 4.48
CA HIS A 72 4.23 5.79 4.15
C HIS A 72 5.20 5.19 5.18
N SER A 73 4.98 3.92 5.52
CA SER A 73 5.85 3.11 6.37
C SER A 73 6.07 1.78 5.67
N GLU A 74 7.32 1.33 5.57
CA GLU A 74 7.72 0.03 5.01
C GLU A 74 7.37 -1.15 5.95
N LYS A 75 6.23 -1.09 6.64
CA LYS A 75 5.78 -2.19 7.47
C LYS A 75 5.11 -3.24 6.59
N GLN A 76 5.84 -4.31 6.29
CA GLN A 76 5.29 -5.46 5.58
C GLN A 76 4.17 -6.11 6.40
N LEU A 77 3.10 -6.51 5.72
CA LEU A 77 1.99 -7.25 6.31
C LEU A 77 2.39 -8.73 6.38
N PRO A 78 2.43 -9.34 7.59
CA PRO A 78 2.71 -10.76 7.70
C PRO A 78 1.62 -11.63 7.06
N ALA A 79 2.01 -12.80 6.53
CA ALA A 79 1.11 -13.80 5.98
C ALA A 79 -0.01 -14.16 6.96
N PHE A 80 0.36 -14.40 8.22
CA PHE A 80 -0.58 -14.74 9.30
C PHE A 80 -1.61 -13.63 9.57
N ASP A 81 -1.19 -12.37 9.51
CA ASP A 81 -2.08 -11.23 9.72
C ASP A 81 -3.07 -11.11 8.55
N LEU A 82 -2.62 -11.35 7.31
CA LEU A 82 -3.49 -11.39 6.13
C LEU A 82 -4.46 -12.58 6.18
N GLU A 83 -4.01 -13.75 6.63
CA GLU A 83 -4.85 -14.94 6.79
C GLU A 83 -6.01 -14.67 7.76
N ILE A 84 -5.72 -14.07 8.93
CA ILE A 84 -6.74 -13.74 9.93
C ILE A 84 -7.69 -12.66 9.42
N LEU A 85 -7.19 -11.72 8.62
CA LEU A 85 -7.96 -10.59 8.11
C LEU A 85 -9.12 -11.06 7.21
N PHE A 86 -8.89 -12.08 6.36
CA PHE A 86 -9.89 -12.60 5.44
C PHE A 86 -10.75 -13.69 6.09
N LYS A 87 -12.04 -13.40 6.32
CA LYS A 87 -12.96 -14.37 6.92
C LYS A 87 -13.67 -15.21 5.87
N PRO A 88 -13.55 -16.56 5.90
CA PRO A 88 -14.20 -17.40 4.91
C PRO A 88 -15.70 -17.53 5.16
N ASP A 89 -16.48 -17.36 4.10
CA ASP A 89 -17.90 -17.70 4.03
C ASP A 89 -18.03 -19.18 3.67
N LEU A 90 -18.35 -19.99 4.69
CA LEU A 90 -18.25 -21.44 4.64
C LEU A 90 -19.62 -22.08 4.58
N SER A 91 -19.71 -23.14 3.79
CA SER A 91 -20.88 -23.99 3.71
C SER A 91 -21.20 -24.67 5.05
N PRO A 92 -22.45 -25.11 5.26
CA PRO A 92 -22.85 -25.80 6.49
C PRO A 92 -21.94 -26.98 6.83
N SER A 93 -21.66 -27.11 8.13
CA SER A 93 -20.88 -28.21 8.69
C SER A 93 -21.44 -29.58 8.26
N GLY A 94 -20.56 -30.47 7.80
CA GLY A 94 -20.92 -31.82 7.35
C GLY A 94 -21.30 -31.93 5.87
N SER A 95 -21.37 -30.82 5.13
CA SER A 95 -21.54 -30.88 3.67
C SER A 95 -20.26 -31.31 2.94
N ASN A 96 -20.40 -31.98 1.79
CA ASN A 96 -19.25 -32.33 0.94
C ASN A 96 -18.49 -31.08 0.49
N ARG A 97 -19.22 -29.98 0.28
CA ARG A 97 -18.63 -28.69 -0.09
C ARG A 97 -17.75 -28.14 1.01
N ARG A 98 -18.19 -28.21 2.27
CA ARG A 98 -17.41 -27.77 3.44
C ARG A 98 -16.05 -28.46 3.55
N LEU A 99 -15.95 -29.72 3.15
CA LEU A 99 -14.67 -30.44 3.13
C LEU A 99 -13.69 -29.82 2.11
N LYS A 100 -14.16 -29.54 0.89
CA LYS A 100 -13.35 -28.88 -0.15
C LYS A 100 -12.94 -27.47 0.27
N GLU A 101 -13.87 -26.68 0.80
CA GLU A 101 -13.58 -25.32 1.28
C GLU A 101 -12.51 -25.33 2.38
N SER A 102 -12.61 -26.27 3.33
CA SER A 102 -11.64 -26.39 4.42
C SER A 102 -10.26 -26.81 3.92
N GLN A 103 -10.21 -27.66 2.89
CA GLN A 103 -8.97 -28.04 2.22
C GLN A 103 -8.35 -26.84 1.46
N THR A 104 -9.16 -26.08 0.72
CA THR A 104 -8.73 -24.85 0.05
C THR A 104 -8.22 -23.81 1.04
N MET A 105 -8.80 -23.70 2.24
CA MET A 105 -8.27 -22.83 3.30
C MET A 105 -6.88 -23.28 3.78
N GLY A 106 -6.60 -24.58 3.79
CA GLY A 106 -5.25 -25.08 4.05
C GLY A 106 -4.26 -24.64 2.96
N TYR A 107 -4.65 -24.77 1.69
CA TYR A 107 -3.82 -24.32 0.56
C TYR A 107 -3.58 -22.81 0.58
N TRP A 108 -4.60 -22.04 0.98
CA TRP A 108 -4.49 -20.61 1.17
C TRP A 108 -3.46 -20.24 2.24
N ALA A 109 -3.51 -20.88 3.41
CA ALA A 109 -2.55 -20.61 4.48
C ALA A 109 -1.11 -20.95 4.05
N ASP A 110 -0.91 -22.13 3.44
CA ASP A 110 0.40 -22.54 2.90
C ASP A 110 0.90 -21.56 1.81
N TYR A 111 0.02 -21.12 0.92
CA TYR A 111 0.36 -20.19 -0.15
C TYR A 111 0.75 -18.80 0.38
N LEU A 112 0.08 -18.30 1.42
CA LEU A 112 0.46 -17.02 2.04
C LEU A 112 1.85 -17.08 2.66
N LEU A 113 2.22 -18.21 3.29
CA LEU A 113 3.57 -18.42 3.80
C LEU A 113 4.60 -18.42 2.65
N ASP A 114 4.30 -19.11 1.54
CA ASP A 114 5.15 -19.08 0.35
C ASP A 114 5.33 -17.64 -0.19
N CYS A 115 4.30 -16.80 -0.15
CA CYS A 115 4.38 -15.39 -0.56
C CYS A 115 5.28 -14.58 0.38
N GLU A 116 5.18 -14.80 1.69
CA GLU A 116 6.02 -14.12 2.69
C GLU A 116 7.50 -14.55 2.59
N GLU A 117 7.76 -15.83 2.33
CA GLU A 117 9.10 -16.38 2.18
C GLU A 117 9.74 -16.11 0.81
N GLY A 118 9.02 -15.47 -0.12
CA GLY A 118 9.49 -15.20 -1.48
C GLY A 118 9.59 -16.47 -2.34
N GLN A 119 8.82 -17.51 -2.02
CA GLN A 119 8.73 -18.77 -2.75
C GLN A 119 7.55 -18.81 -3.75
N ALA A 120 6.66 -17.81 -3.71
CA ALA A 120 5.59 -17.59 -4.70
C ALA A 120 6.01 -16.53 -5.74
N ALA A 121 5.26 -16.39 -6.83
CA ALA A 121 5.54 -15.38 -7.85
C ALA A 121 5.15 -13.96 -7.38
N VAL A 122 4.24 -13.88 -6.41
CA VAL A 122 3.68 -12.63 -5.86
C VAL A 122 3.93 -12.54 -4.36
N SER A 123 3.90 -11.33 -3.82
CA SER A 123 4.06 -11.05 -2.39
C SER A 123 2.73 -10.99 -1.65
N VAL A 124 2.78 -10.97 -0.30
CA VAL A 124 1.58 -10.75 0.54
C VAL A 124 0.93 -9.39 0.24
N GLU A 125 1.72 -8.38 -0.11
CA GLU A 125 1.23 -7.06 -0.53
C GLU A 125 0.46 -7.13 -1.86
N ASP A 126 0.95 -7.89 -2.83
CA ASP A 126 0.26 -8.08 -4.12
C ASP A 126 -1.09 -8.76 -3.94
N ILE A 127 -1.20 -9.71 -3.00
CA ILE A 127 -2.46 -10.36 -2.66
C ILE A 127 -3.44 -9.38 -2.00
N LEU A 128 -2.96 -8.54 -1.06
CA LEU A 128 -3.78 -7.49 -0.45
C LEU A 128 -4.26 -6.50 -1.52
N MET A 129 -3.37 -6.08 -2.42
CA MET A 129 -3.65 -5.17 -3.53
C MET A 129 -4.70 -5.76 -4.47
N PHE A 130 -4.54 -7.03 -4.85
CA PHE A 130 -5.50 -7.74 -5.69
C PHE A 130 -6.89 -7.81 -5.04
N ALA A 131 -6.96 -8.15 -3.76
CA ALA A 131 -8.24 -8.38 -3.08
C ALA A 131 -8.97 -7.08 -2.65
N THR A 132 -8.23 -6.03 -2.34
CA THR A 132 -8.77 -4.81 -1.68
C THR A 132 -8.52 -3.52 -2.43
N GLY A 133 -7.61 -3.51 -3.41
CA GLY A 133 -7.19 -2.27 -4.05
C GLY A 133 -6.28 -1.40 -3.19
N LEU A 134 -5.70 -1.94 -2.10
CA LEU A 134 -4.77 -1.24 -1.20
C LEU A 134 -3.42 -1.96 -1.10
N SER A 135 -2.33 -1.20 -1.08
CA SER A 135 -0.96 -1.71 -0.90
C SER A 135 -0.56 -1.83 0.57
N SER A 136 -1.38 -1.32 1.49
CA SER A 136 -1.17 -1.48 2.93
C SER A 136 -2.50 -1.35 3.68
N LEU A 137 -2.54 -1.88 4.91
CA LEU A 137 -3.72 -1.75 5.74
C LEU A 137 -3.85 -0.30 6.24
N PRO A 138 -5.00 0.36 6.03
CA PRO A 138 -5.22 1.69 6.57
C PRO A 138 -5.28 1.63 8.10
N PRO A 139 -4.89 2.70 8.81
CA PRO A 139 -4.94 2.74 10.29
C PRO A 139 -6.32 2.47 10.88
N SER A 140 -7.38 2.79 10.14
CA SER A 140 -8.78 2.54 10.52
C SER A 140 -9.21 1.07 10.37
N GLY A 141 -8.39 0.23 9.73
CA GLY A 141 -8.81 -1.07 9.23
C GLY A 141 -9.72 -0.94 7.99
N LEU A 142 -10.19 -2.10 7.50
CA LEU A 142 -10.98 -2.21 6.28
C LEU A 142 -12.47 -2.33 6.58
N GLU A 143 -13.27 -1.55 5.87
CA GLU A 143 -14.73 -1.63 5.90
C GLU A 143 -15.28 -1.63 4.45
N PRO A 144 -16.01 -2.68 4.02
CA PRO A 144 -16.41 -3.87 4.79
C PRO A 144 -15.22 -4.78 5.13
N LEU A 145 -15.38 -5.62 6.17
CA LEU A 145 -14.33 -6.59 6.54
C LEU A 145 -14.05 -7.56 5.39
N PRO A 146 -12.78 -7.90 5.12
CA PRO A 146 -12.44 -8.79 4.01
C PRO A 146 -12.99 -10.20 4.19
N GLN A 147 -13.41 -10.81 3.07
CA GLN A 147 -14.05 -12.12 3.07
C GLN A 147 -13.49 -13.02 1.98
N ILE A 148 -13.46 -14.33 2.27
CA ILE A 148 -13.17 -15.38 1.30
C ILE A 148 -14.48 -16.05 0.89
N GLN A 149 -14.69 -16.20 -0.41
CA GLN A 149 -15.73 -17.04 -1.01
C GLN A 149 -15.07 -18.10 -1.89
N PHE A 150 -15.86 -19.08 -2.34
CA PHE A 150 -15.34 -20.23 -3.08
C PHE A 150 -15.99 -20.37 -4.46
N LEU A 151 -15.19 -20.69 -5.47
CA LEU A 151 -15.61 -20.86 -6.86
C LEU A 151 -15.62 -22.34 -7.23
N ASP A 152 -16.74 -22.81 -7.78
CA ASP A 152 -16.87 -24.19 -8.27
C ASP A 152 -16.34 -24.36 -9.70
N ASP A 153 -16.52 -23.35 -10.55
CA ASP A 153 -16.34 -23.45 -12.00
C ASP A 153 -15.25 -22.51 -12.55
N SER A 154 -14.26 -22.14 -11.71
CA SER A 154 -13.13 -21.30 -12.11
C SER A 154 -11.82 -21.94 -11.67
N ALA A 155 -10.82 -21.88 -12.55
CA ALA A 155 -9.45 -22.26 -12.20
C ALA A 155 -8.70 -21.12 -11.50
N PHE A 156 -9.11 -19.87 -11.72
CA PHE A 156 -8.39 -18.67 -11.27
C PHE A 156 -9.12 -17.98 -10.11
N PRO A 157 -8.37 -17.30 -9.22
CA PRO A 157 -8.97 -16.44 -8.21
C PRO A 157 -9.65 -15.23 -8.83
N MET A 158 -10.64 -14.68 -8.12
CA MET A 158 -11.28 -13.42 -8.48
C MET A 158 -11.38 -12.52 -7.26
N ALA A 159 -11.38 -11.21 -7.47
CA ALA A 159 -11.54 -10.23 -6.40
C ALA A 159 -12.61 -9.19 -6.74
N ASN A 160 -13.35 -8.78 -5.72
CA ASN A 160 -14.21 -7.59 -5.75
C ASN A 160 -13.68 -6.60 -4.71
N THR A 161 -12.87 -5.64 -5.16
CA THR A 161 -12.20 -4.67 -4.28
C THR A 161 -13.19 -3.78 -3.54
N CYS A 162 -14.31 -3.39 -4.16
CA CYS A 162 -15.35 -2.58 -3.50
C CYS A 162 -15.98 -3.27 -2.27
N THR A 163 -15.93 -4.60 -2.21
CA THR A 163 -16.50 -5.40 -1.11
C THR A 163 -15.45 -6.18 -0.34
N ASN A 164 -14.15 -5.94 -0.60
CA ASN A 164 -13.03 -6.70 -0.04
C ASN A 164 -13.24 -8.23 -0.11
N SER A 165 -13.81 -8.73 -1.21
CA SER A 165 -14.14 -10.14 -1.37
C SER A 165 -13.15 -10.82 -2.30
N LEU A 166 -12.41 -11.78 -1.76
CA LEU A 166 -11.54 -12.69 -2.50
C LEU A 166 -12.29 -13.99 -2.75
N LYS A 167 -12.26 -14.50 -3.98
CA LYS A 167 -12.90 -15.75 -4.37
C LYS A 167 -11.84 -16.76 -4.77
N LEU A 168 -11.72 -17.84 -4.01
CA LEU A 168 -10.72 -18.86 -4.21
C LEU A 168 -11.28 -20.03 -5.03
N PRO A 169 -10.53 -20.57 -5.99
CA PRO A 169 -10.94 -21.74 -6.75
C PRO A 169 -10.86 -23.02 -5.91
N LEU A 170 -11.89 -23.87 -6.00
CA LEU A 170 -11.89 -25.19 -5.36
C LEU A 170 -11.09 -26.19 -6.21
N LEU A 171 -9.79 -26.32 -5.91
CA LEU A 171 -8.85 -27.16 -6.65
C LEU A 171 -8.41 -28.39 -5.84
N ASP A 172 -7.95 -29.44 -6.52
CA ASP A 172 -7.66 -30.75 -5.91
C ASP A 172 -6.25 -30.88 -5.32
N SER A 173 -5.35 -29.91 -5.54
CA SER A 173 -3.99 -29.93 -5.00
C SER A 173 -3.43 -28.54 -4.67
N CYS A 174 -2.54 -28.50 -3.67
CA CYS A 174 -1.83 -27.28 -3.27
C CYS A 174 -0.94 -26.72 -4.40
N THR A 175 -0.26 -27.60 -5.15
CA THR A 175 0.60 -27.18 -6.28
C THR A 175 -0.19 -26.53 -7.41
N LEU A 176 -1.38 -27.07 -7.73
CA LEU A 176 -2.25 -26.47 -8.72
C LEU A 176 -2.80 -25.14 -8.21
N PHE A 177 -3.26 -25.10 -6.95
CA PHE A 177 -3.72 -23.88 -6.31
C PHE A 177 -2.70 -22.75 -6.40
N LYS A 178 -1.46 -23.00 -5.96
CA LYS A 178 -0.35 -22.06 -6.07
C LYS A 178 -0.15 -21.56 -7.50
N SER A 179 -0.08 -22.46 -8.47
CA SER A 179 0.13 -22.10 -9.88
C SER A 179 -0.96 -21.20 -10.47
N GLN A 180 -2.19 -21.26 -9.95
CA GLN A 180 -3.30 -20.41 -10.41
C GLN A 180 -3.40 -19.10 -9.64
N MET A 181 -2.80 -19.03 -8.46
CA MET A 181 -2.72 -17.82 -7.64
C MET A 181 -1.52 -16.94 -8.02
N ASP A 182 -0.49 -17.50 -8.64
CA ASP A 182 0.70 -16.79 -9.14
C ASP A 182 0.41 -16.03 -10.46
N PHE A 183 -0.20 -14.84 -10.35
CA PHE A 183 -0.57 -13.96 -11.48
C PHE A 183 0.47 -12.90 -11.85
#